data_AF-A0A564Q5U5-F1
#
_entry.id   AF-A0A564Q5U5-F1
#
_cell.length_a   1.000
_cell.length_b   1.000
_cell.length_c   1.000
_cell.angle_alpha   90.00
_cell.angle_beta   90.00
_cell.angle_gamma   90.00
#
_symmetry.space_group_name_H-M   'P 1'
#
loop_
_entity.id
_entity.type
_entity.pdbx_description
1 polymer ?
#
loop_
_entity_poly.entity_id
_entity_poly.type
_entity_poly.pdbx_seq_one_letter_code
_entity_poly.pdbx_strand_id
1 'polypeptide(L)' 'MFKFKGLYAMYYRELHNMRGAWFTIITPFATSLLFLFLFGLSVGPLIGDLEYGGGSINYLLFFLPGVIGWVLSTVR' A
#
# COMPACT_ATOMS: atom_id res chain seq x y z
N MET A 1 18.10 -21.97 -32.83
CA MET A 1 16.63 -22.17 -32.83
C MET A 1 16.11 -21.79 -31.43
N PHE A 2 15.56 -20.58 -31.28
CA PHE A 2 15.13 -20.03 -29.98
C PHE A 2 14.04 -20.91 -29.34
N LYS A 3 14.31 -21.45 -28.14
CA LYS A 3 13.40 -22.34 -27.40
C LYS A 3 12.27 -21.54 -26.72
N PHE A 4 11.38 -20.91 -27.49
CA PHE A 4 10.22 -20.17 -26.98
C PHE A 4 9.27 -21.01 -26.11
N LYS A 5 9.18 -22.32 -26.36
CA LYS A 5 8.36 -23.26 -25.58
C LYS A 5 8.83 -23.40 -24.11
N GLY A 6 10.14 -23.34 -23.87
CA GLY A 6 10.69 -23.44 -22.51
C GLY A 6 10.37 -22.20 -21.67
N LEU A 7 10.45 -21.01 -22.29
CA LEU A 7 10.12 -19.75 -21.64
C LEU A 7 8.63 -19.65 -21.28
N TYR A 8 7.75 -20.12 -22.17
CA TYR A 8 6.32 -20.18 -21.91
C TYR A 8 5.96 -21.14 -20.76
N ALA A 9 6.61 -22.30 -20.71
CA ALA A 9 6.42 -23.26 -19.62
C ALA A 9 6.90 -22.71 -18.27
N MET A 10 8.03 -21.99 -18.25
CA MET A 10 8.52 -21.30 -17.05
C MET A 10 7.55 -20.20 -16.60
N TYR A 11 7.08 -19.36 -17.52
CA TYR A 11 6.15 -18.27 -17.22
C TYR A 11 4.83 -18.78 -16.65
N TYR A 12 4.24 -19.84 -17.25
CA TYR A 12 3.00 -20.42 -16.76
C TYR A 12 3.16 -21.06 -15.37
N ARG A 13 4.31 -21.69 -15.11
CA ARG A 13 4.64 -22.25 -13.79
C ARG A 13 4.75 -21.15 -12.73
N GLU A 14 5.36 -20.02 -13.07
CA GLU A 14 5.51 -18.88 -12.16
C GLU A 14 4.16 -18.21 -11.86
N LEU A 15 3.30 -18.04 -12.87
CA LEU A 15 1.93 -17.55 -12.68
C LEU A 15 1.09 -18.51 -11.81
N HIS A 16 1.26 -19.81 -11.98
CA HIS A 16 0.58 -20.81 -11.16
C HIS A 16 1.05 -20.79 -9.70
N ASN A 17 2.36 -20.62 -9.47
CA ASN A 17 2.91 -20.46 -8.12
C ASN A 17 2.49 -19.13 -7.49
N MET A 18 2.48 -18.04 -8.26
CA MET A 18 1.96 -16.76 -7.83
C MET A 18 0.49 -16.86 -7.41
N ARG A 19 -0.29 -17.78 -8.01
CA ARG A 19 -1.67 -18.06 -7.61
C ARG A 19 -1.83 -18.53 -6.16
N GLY A 20 -0.83 -19.22 -5.62
CA GLY A 20 -0.78 -19.57 -4.18
C GLY A 20 -0.23 -18.44 -3.30
N ALA A 21 0.54 -17.53 -3.88
CA ALA A 21 1.21 -16.44 -3.17
C ALA A 21 0.42 -15.10 -3.15
N TRP A 22 -0.89 -15.12 -3.44
CA TRP A 22 -1.73 -13.91 -3.41
C TRP A 22 -1.69 -13.24 -2.03
N PHE A 23 -1.56 -14.04 -0.96
CA PHE A 23 -1.33 -13.51 0.38
C PHE A 23 -0.07 -12.64 0.47
N THR A 24 1.04 -13.02 -0.16
CA THR A 24 2.28 -12.21 -0.14
C THR A 24 2.09 -10.81 -0.73
N ILE A 25 1.16 -10.64 -1.68
CA ILE A 25 0.86 -9.35 -2.31
C ILE A 25 -0.22 -8.59 -1.52
N ILE A 26 -1.27 -9.29 -1.08
CA ILE A 26 -2.41 -8.68 -0.41
C ILE A 26 -2.06 -8.28 1.03
N THR A 27 -1.27 -9.08 1.73
CA THR A 27 -0.88 -8.83 3.12
C THR A 27 -0.21 -7.47 3.32
N PRO A 28 0.87 -7.08 2.61
CA PRO A 28 1.52 -5.77 2.82
C PRO A 28 0.57 -4.59 2.53
N PHE A 29 -0.29 -4.73 1.52
CA PHE A 29 -1.30 -3.72 1.19
C PHE A 29 -2.38 -3.60 2.27
N ALA A 30 -2.93 -4.73 2.72
CA ALA A 30 -3.92 -4.79 3.79
C ALA A 30 -3.36 -4.28 5.12
N THR A 31 -2.12 -4.64 5.48
CA THR A 31 -1.47 -4.12 6.69
C THR A 31 -1.25 -2.62 6.61
N SER A 32 -0.90 -2.08 5.44
CA SER A 32 -0.72 -0.64 5.25
C SER A 32 -2.04 0.13 5.38
N LEU A 33 -3.12 -0.40 4.81
CA LEU A 33 -4.46 0.17 4.95
C LEU A 33 -4.96 0.12 6.39
N LEU A 34 -4.78 -1.02 7.06
CA LEU A 34 -5.13 -1.17 8.47
C LEU A 34 -4.32 -0.20 9.34
N PHE A 35 -3.01 -0.08 9.10
CA PHE A 35 -2.18 0.90 9.80
C PHE A 35 -2.72 2.32 9.63
N LEU A 36 -3.04 2.73 8.39
CA LEU A 36 -3.60 4.04 8.11
C LEU A 36 -4.91 4.28 8.87
N PHE A 37 -5.78 3.28 8.90
CA PHE A 37 -7.09 3.35 9.55
C PHE A 37 -6.96 3.40 11.08
N LEU A 38 -6.17 2.51 11.67
CA LEU A 38 -5.92 2.48 13.12
C LEU A 38 -5.21 3.74 13.59
N PHE A 39 -4.22 4.22 12.84
CA PHE A 39 -3.48 5.44 13.19
C PHE A 39 -4.36 6.68 13.01
N GLY A 40 -5.14 6.75 11.94
CA GLY A 40 -6.10 7.83 11.72
C GLY A 40 -7.18 7.91 12.80
N LEU A 41 -7.76 6.77 13.20
CA LEU A 41 -8.77 6.72 14.27
C LEU A 41 -8.21 6.99 15.66
N SER A 42 -6.98 6.55 15.94
CA SER A 42 -6.37 6.75 17.26
C SER A 42 -5.82 8.16 17.41
N VAL A 43 -5.03 8.64 16.44
CA VAL A 43 -4.30 9.91 16.54
C VAL A 43 -5.14 11.08 16.04
N GLY A 44 -6.05 10.86 15.09
CA GLY A 44 -6.90 11.91 14.52
C GLY A 44 -7.69 12.71 15.57
N PRO A 45 -8.38 12.07 16.53
CA PRO A 45 -9.08 12.78 17.60
C PRO A 45 -8.17 13.49 18.60
N LEU A 46 -6.92 13.03 18.78
CA LEU A 46 -5.95 13.68 19.67
C LEU A 46 -5.38 14.96 19.07
N ILE A 47 -5.20 14.99 17.74
CA ILE A 47 -4.65 16.16 17.04
C ILE A 47 -5.77 17.12 16.63
N GLY A 48 -6.94 16.59 16.28
CA GLY A 48 -8.08 17.38 15.84
C GLY A 48 -7.79 18.10 14.52
N ASP A 49 -8.11 19.39 14.49
CA ASP A 49 -7.90 20.23 13.33
C ASP A 49 -6.55 20.96 13.41
N LEU A 50 -5.80 20.92 12.31
CA LEU A 50 -4.52 21.62 12.18
C LEU A 50 -4.73 22.99 11.56
N GLU A 51 -4.18 24.04 12.19
CA GLU A 51 -4.09 25.35 11.57
C GLU A 51 -2.90 25.37 10.59
N TYR A 52 -3.21 25.49 9.29
CA TYR A 52 -2.21 25.56 8.24
C TYR A 52 -2.58 26.64 7.22
N GLY A 53 -1.69 27.61 7.00
CA GLY A 53 -1.89 28.67 6.00
C GLY A 53 -3.07 29.61 6.28
N GLY A 54 -3.47 29.78 7.54
CA GLY A 54 -4.59 30.63 7.95
C GLY A 54 -5.98 29.96 7.87
N GLY A 55 -6.03 28.66 7.59
CA GLY A 55 -7.24 27.84 7.62
C GLY A 55 -7.09 26.60 8.50
N SER A 56 -8.22 26.07 8.99
CA SER A 56 -8.28 24.79 9.68
C SER A 56 -8.38 23.65 8.66
N ILE A 57 -7.43 22.72 8.70
CA ILE A 57 -7.42 21.50 7.89
C ILE A 57 -7.52 20.30 8.81
N ASN A 58 -8.44 19.40 8.51
CA ASN A 58 -8.57 18.16 9.27
C ASN A 58 -7.29 17.32 9.17
N TYR A 59 -6.77 16.86 10.30
CA TYR A 59 -5.54 16.08 10.37
C TYR A 59 -5.50 14.89 9.41
N LEU A 60 -6.63 14.20 9.22
CA LEU A 60 -6.69 13.05 8.32
C LEU A 60 -6.40 13.46 6.87
N LEU A 61 -6.99 14.56 6.42
CA LEU A 61 -6.79 15.11 5.07
C LEU A 61 -5.35 15.55 4.82
N PHE A 62 -4.67 16.02 5.87
CA PHE A 62 -3.24 16.36 5.81
C PHE A 62 -2.34 15.10 5.77
N PHE A 63 -2.66 14.09 6.58
CA PHE A 63 -1.84 12.89 6.78
C PHE A 63 -1.94 11.87 5.63
N LEU A 64 -3.14 11.67 5.09
CA LEU A 64 -3.45 10.71 4.01
C LEU A 64 -2.47 10.73 2.83
N PRO A 65 -2.20 11.87 2.16
CA PRO A 65 -1.31 11.90 1.00
C PRO A 65 0.14 11.55 1.35
N GLY A 66 0.61 11.89 2.55
CA GLY A 66 1.97 11.57 3.02
C GLY A 66 2.19 10.06 3.17
N VAL A 67 1.21 9.35 3.72
CA VAL A 67 1.33 7.90 3.90
C VAL A 67 1.19 7.15 2.59
N ILE A 68 0.31 7.60 1.68
CA ILE A 68 0.20 7.01 0.35
C ILE A 68 1.54 7.12 -0.40
N GLY A 69 2.21 8.27 -0.34
CA GLY A 69 3.53 8.47 -0.92
C GLY A 69 4.60 7.56 -0.30
N TRP A 70 4.56 7.35 1.02
CA TRP A 70 5.48 6.47 1.73
C TRP A 70 5.27 4.98 1.43
N VAL A 71 4.02 4.54 1.29
CA VAL A 71 3.70 3.17 0.88
C VAL A 71 4.18 2.92 -0.55
N LEU A 72 3.97 3.87 -1.47
CA LEU A 72 4.45 3.77 -2.84
C LEU A 72 5.99 3.74 -2.96
N SER A 73 6.72 4.41 -2.06
CA SER A 73 8.18 4.39 -2.07
C SER A 73 8.79 3.12 -1.46
N THR A 74 8.04 2.41 -0.63
CA THR A 74 8.46 1.16 0.03
C THR A 74 8.37 -0.06 -0.90
N VAL A 75 7.58 -0.01 -1.98
CA VAL A 75 7.39 -1.12 -2.94
C VAL A 75 8.49 -1.17 -4.02
N ARG A 76 9.70 -0.63 -3.75
CA ARG A 76 10.85 -0.66 -4.66
C ARG A 76 11.77 -1.83 -4.43
#